data_AF-A0A7V0U1J5-F1
#
_entry.id   AF-A0A7V0U1J5-F1
#
_cell.length_a   1.000
_cell.length_b   1.000
_cell.length_c   1.000
_cell.angle_alpha   90.00
_cell.angle_beta   90.00
_cell.angle_gamma   90.00
#
_symmetry.space_group_name_H-M   'P 1'
#
loop_
_entity.id
_entity.type
_entity.pdbx_description
1 polymer ?
#
loop_
_entity_poly.entity_id
_entity_poly.type
_entity_poly.pdbx_seq_one_letter_code
_entity_poly.pdbx_strand_id
1 'polypeptide(L)'
;MFSHSAFDAQQYPLLKATGNVGIGTWAPTCKLDVDGDIRASGGLVVGSSRDLKLDIEELQSEDALKTLLALNPVNYRYKADLQEKRVGFIAEKVPELVAMNDHQGLSTMDIVAALTKVVQEQRKNIDKLRL
;
A
#
# COMPACT_ATOMS: atom_id res chain seq x y z
N MET A 1 12.71 50.26 16.83
CA MET A 1 12.09 49.49 15.72
C MET A 1 13.22 49.07 14.81
N PHE A 2 13.56 47.82 14.58
CA PHE A 2 12.76 46.61 14.50
C PHE A 2 13.47 45.44 15.19
N SER A 3 12.74 44.72 16.03
CA SER A 3 13.16 43.43 16.57
C SER A 3 13.20 42.42 15.43
N HIS A 4 14.38 41.84 15.17
CA HIS A 4 14.44 40.56 14.48
C HIS A 4 13.89 39.52 15.46
N SER A 5 12.59 39.26 15.39
CA SER A 5 12.01 38.07 15.97
C SER A 5 12.75 36.88 15.38
N ALA A 6 13.36 36.10 16.27
CA ALA A 6 13.96 34.82 15.94
C ALA A 6 13.01 34.06 15.00
N PHE A 7 13.55 33.60 13.88
CA PHE A 7 12.90 32.56 13.09
C PHE A 7 12.69 31.38 14.03
N ASP A 8 11.44 31.14 14.42
CA ASP A 8 11.06 29.96 15.18
C ASP A 8 11.29 28.76 14.26
N ALA A 9 12.30 27.96 14.60
CA ALA A 9 12.72 26.81 13.82
C ALA A 9 11.71 25.67 14.04
N GLN A 10 10.49 25.84 13.53
CA GLN A 10 9.64 24.71 13.22
C GLN A 10 10.29 23.99 12.05
N GLN A 11 11.07 22.94 12.36
CA GLN A 11 11.80 22.10 11.41
C GLN A 11 10.88 21.59 10.31
N TYR A 12 10.82 22.30 9.18
CA TYR A 12 10.34 21.74 7.92
C TYR A 12 11.41 20.76 7.41
N PRO A 13 11.00 19.58 6.91
CA PRO A 13 11.90 18.46 6.67
C PRO A 13 13.05 18.87 5.76
N LEU A 14 14.26 18.42 6.11
CA LEU A 14 15.46 18.61 5.30
C LEU A 14 15.17 18.14 3.86
N LEU A 15 15.03 19.09 2.94
CA LEU A 15 15.29 18.85 1.53
C LEU A 15 16.76 18.44 1.43
N LYS A 16 17.06 17.15 1.48
CA LYS A 16 18.38 16.67 1.11
C LYS A 16 18.60 17.02 -0.36
N ALA A 17 19.83 17.39 -0.71
CA ALA A 17 20.25 17.63 -2.10
C ALA A 17 20.08 16.39 -3.01
N THR A 18 19.68 15.24 -2.48
CA THR A 18 19.44 13.97 -3.20
C THR A 18 18.04 13.86 -3.82
N GLY A 19 17.11 14.76 -3.49
CA GLY A 19 15.75 14.75 -4.03
C GLY A 19 14.84 13.64 -3.49
N ASN A 20 15.18 13.02 -2.35
CA ASN A 20 14.28 12.16 -1.57
C ASN A 20 13.87 12.88 -0.28
N VAL A 21 12.63 12.69 0.15
CA VAL A 21 12.07 13.27 1.37
C VAL A 21 11.83 12.15 2.38
N GLY A 22 12.43 12.29 3.57
CA GLY A 22 12.18 11.41 4.71
C GLY A 22 11.37 12.14 5.79
N ILE A 23 10.33 11.50 6.31
CA ILE A 23 9.55 11.98 7.46
C ILE A 23 9.68 10.94 8.57
N GLY A 24 10.21 11.32 9.74
CA GLY A 24 10.52 10.36 10.81
C GLY A 24 11.77 9.50 10.59
N THR A 25 12.34 9.50 9.38
CA THR A 25 13.56 8.76 9.02
C THR A 25 14.64 9.65 8.43
N TRP A 26 15.91 9.38 8.79
CA TRP A 26 17.07 10.06 8.24
C TRP A 26 17.69 9.34 7.03
N ALA A 27 17.23 8.13 6.70
CA ALA A 27 17.76 7.31 5.62
C ALA A 27 16.62 6.84 4.68
N PRO A 28 15.97 7.76 3.95
CA PRO A 28 14.86 7.41 3.08
C PRO A 28 15.31 6.49 1.94
N THR A 29 14.59 5.39 1.76
CA THR A 29 14.88 4.35 0.76
C THR A 29 14.18 4.59 -0.58
N CYS A 30 13.15 5.45 -0.61
CA CYS A 30 12.41 5.84 -1.81
C CYS A 30 12.17 7.36 -1.84
N LYS A 31 11.45 7.85 -2.86
CA LYS A 31 11.25 9.30 -3.10
C LYS A 31 10.56 10.01 -1.94
N LEU A 32 9.60 9.34 -1.31
CA LEU A 32 8.94 9.78 -0.09
C LEU A 32 8.87 8.57 0.85
N ASP A 33 9.65 8.61 1.93
CA ASP A 33 9.72 7.56 2.94
C ASP A 33 9.23 8.10 4.28
N VAL A 34 8.24 7.45 4.87
CA VAL A 34 7.57 7.89 6.10
C VAL A 34 7.65 6.78 7.14
N ASP A 35 8.38 7.03 8.22
CA ASP A 35 8.38 6.16 9.41
C ASP A 35 7.18 6.51 10.30
N GLY A 36 6.01 5.99 9.94
CA GLY A 36 4.75 6.21 10.64
C GLY A 36 3.53 6.18 9.73
N ASP A 37 2.39 6.65 10.26
CA ASP A 37 1.14 6.72 9.51
C ASP A 37 1.08 7.94 8.58
N ILE A 38 0.44 7.77 7.42
CA ILE A 38 0.08 8.87 6.52
C ILE A 38 -1.42 9.13 6.65
N ARG A 39 -1.79 10.33 7.10
CA ARG A 39 -3.19 10.80 7.17
C ARG A 39 -3.43 11.87 6.11
N ALA A 40 -4.34 11.58 5.17
CA ALA A 40 -4.83 12.54 4.19
C ALA A 40 -6.29 12.91 4.48
N SER A 41 -6.63 14.19 4.40
CA SER A 41 -8.03 14.65 4.45
C SER A 41 -8.76 14.50 3.12
N GLY A 42 -8.00 14.39 2.02
CA GLY A 42 -8.47 14.06 0.68
C GLY A 42 -8.15 12.61 0.30
N GLY A 43 -8.39 12.28 -0.98
CA GLY A 43 -8.08 10.96 -1.51
C GLY A 43 -6.59 10.76 -1.83
N LEU A 44 -6.13 9.51 -1.74
CA LEU A 44 -4.87 9.07 -2.34
C LEU A 44 -5.14 8.69 -3.80
N VAL A 45 -4.56 9.43 -4.75
CA VAL A 45 -4.68 9.13 -6.18
C VAL A 45 -3.42 8.43 -6.65
N VAL A 46 -3.56 7.18 -7.10
CA VAL A 46 -2.47 6.40 -7.69
C VAL A 46 -2.55 6.50 -9.20
N GLY A 47 -1.45 6.89 -9.85
CA GLY A 47 -1.37 6.94 -11.31
C GLY A 47 -1.61 5.56 -11.91
N SER A 48 -2.68 5.42 -12.69
CA SER A 48 -3.12 4.14 -13.27
C SER A 48 -3.55 4.29 -14.74
N SER A 49 -2.90 5.20 -15.47
CA SER A 49 -3.12 5.38 -16.91
C SER A 49 -2.43 4.28 -17.71
N ARG A 50 -2.95 4.00 -18.92
CA ARG A 50 -2.29 3.13 -19.89
C ARG A 50 -0.92 3.68 -20.29
N ASP A 51 -0.74 5.00 -20.33
CA ASP A 51 0.55 5.62 -20.67
C ASP A 51 1.64 5.38 -19.61
N LEU A 52 1.25 4.96 -18.40
CA LEU A 52 2.16 4.65 -17.30
C LEU A 52 2.43 3.14 -17.18
N LYS A 53 1.80 2.30 -18.02
CA LYS A 53 1.82 0.85 -17.89
C LYS A 53 2.22 0.19 -19.21
N LEU A 54 3.00 -0.88 -19.12
CA LEU A 54 3.37 -1.75 -20.23
C LEU A 54 2.93 -3.18 -19.90
N ASP A 55 2.94 -4.06 -20.91
CA ASP A 55 2.68 -5.51 -20.75
C ASP A 55 1.38 -5.82 -19.99
N ILE A 56 0.30 -5.13 -20.37
CA ILE A 56 -1.00 -5.25 -19.71
C ILE A 56 -1.70 -6.53 -20.16
N GLU A 57 -1.80 -7.48 -19.24
CA GLU A 57 -2.53 -8.75 -19.41
C GLU A 57 -3.69 -8.86 -18.41
N GLU A 58 -4.68 -9.71 -18.73
CA GLU A 58 -5.80 -9.98 -17.82
C GLU A 58 -5.36 -10.91 -16.68
N LEU A 59 -5.68 -10.55 -15.44
CA LEU A 59 -5.46 -11.42 -14.28
C LEU A 59 -6.27 -12.72 -14.43
N GLN A 60 -5.58 -13.86 -14.40
CA GLN A 60 -6.22 -15.17 -14.52
C GLN A 60 -7.01 -15.52 -13.25
N SER A 61 -8.20 -16.10 -13.43
CA SER A 61 -9.08 -16.45 -12.30
C SER A 61 -8.43 -17.47 -11.36
N GLU A 62 -7.60 -18.36 -11.88
CA GLU A 62 -6.87 -19.37 -11.11
C GLU A 62 -5.86 -18.74 -10.15
N ASP A 63 -5.08 -17.77 -10.61
CA ASP A 63 -4.07 -17.09 -9.79
C ASP A 63 -4.71 -16.17 -8.76
N ALA A 64 -5.81 -15.51 -9.13
CA ALA A 64 -6.62 -14.73 -8.20
C ALA A 64 -7.22 -15.61 -7.10
N LEU A 65 -7.74 -16.80 -7.45
CA LEU A 65 -8.31 -17.74 -6.49
C LEU A 65 -7.24 -18.34 -5.57
N LYS A 66 -6.11 -18.79 -6.12
CA LYS A 66 -4.95 -19.25 -5.33
C LYS A 66 -4.53 -18.16 -4.35
N THR A 67 -4.50 -16.91 -4.81
CA THR A 67 -4.15 -15.78 -3.97
C THR A 67 -5.13 -15.61 -2.82
N LEU A 68 -6.44 -15.55 -3.13
CA LEU A 68 -7.48 -15.43 -2.10
C LEU A 68 -7.42 -16.54 -1.05
N LEU A 69 -7.23 -17.79 -1.48
CA LEU A 69 -7.17 -18.93 -0.58
C LEU A 69 -5.92 -18.90 0.33
N ALA A 70 -4.84 -18.28 -0.13
CA ALA A 70 -3.60 -18.11 0.62
C ALA A 70 -3.58 -16.83 1.48
N LEU A 71 -4.52 -15.89 1.29
CA LEU A 71 -4.66 -14.73 2.16
C LEU A 71 -5.09 -15.17 3.55
N ASN A 72 -4.24 -14.96 4.54
CA ASN A 72 -4.50 -15.30 5.94
C ASN A 72 -4.59 -14.02 6.79
N PRO A 73 -5.80 -13.50 7.07
CA PRO A 73 -5.97 -12.30 7.89
C PRO A 73 -5.47 -12.53 9.32
N VAL A 74 -4.78 -11.54 9.88
CA VAL A 74 -4.28 -11.56 11.25
C VAL A 74 -4.65 -10.29 11.99
N ASN A 75 -4.70 -10.40 13.32
CA ASN A 75 -4.73 -9.24 14.22
C ASN A 75 -3.31 -8.95 14.67
N TYR A 76 -2.89 -7.70 14.59
CA TYR A 76 -1.53 -7.29 14.96
C TYR A 76 -1.52 -5.90 15.60
N ARG A 77 -0.34 -5.50 16.06
CA ARG A 77 0.01 -4.15 16.49
C ARG A 77 1.35 -3.79 15.89
N TYR A 78 1.58 -2.51 15.60
CA TYR A 78 2.90 -2.06 15.19
C TYR A 78 3.84 -2.05 16.40
N LYS A 79 5.13 -2.31 16.19
CA LYS A 79 6.10 -2.21 17.28
C LYS A 79 6.23 -0.77 17.80
N ALA A 80 6.06 0.20 16.91
CA ALA A 80 6.07 1.63 17.22
C ALA A 80 4.78 2.11 17.94
N ASP A 81 3.67 1.37 17.82
CA ASP A 81 2.41 1.67 18.50
C ASP A 81 1.78 0.38 19.08
N LEU A 82 1.98 0.19 20.39
CA LEU A 82 1.49 -0.96 21.13
C LEU A 82 0.03 -0.80 21.62
N GLN A 83 -0.60 0.34 21.41
CA GLN A 83 -1.94 0.63 21.92
C GLN A 83 -3.02 0.25 20.91
N GLU A 84 -2.77 0.49 19.62
CA GLU A 84 -3.77 0.27 18.58
C GLU A 84 -3.65 -1.12 17.95
N LYS A 85 -4.71 -1.93 18.09
CA LYS A 85 -4.86 -3.18 17.34
C LYS A 85 -5.37 -2.91 15.94
N ARG A 86 -4.76 -3.55 14.95
CA ARG A 86 -5.14 -3.47 13.54
C ARG A 86 -5.37 -4.87 12.97
N VAL A 87 -6.13 -4.93 11.88
CA VAL A 87 -6.38 -6.15 11.11
C VAL A 87 -5.74 -5.98 9.74
N GLY A 88 -5.09 -7.02 9.25
CA GLY A 88 -4.44 -7.02 7.94
C GLY A 88 -3.72 -8.33 7.69
N PHE A 89 -2.59 -8.25 7.00
CA PHE A 89 -1.80 -9.41 6.57
C PHE A 89 -0.33 -9.21 6.91
N ILE A 90 0.43 -10.31 6.93
CA ILE A 90 1.89 -10.31 7.05
C ILE A 90 2.46 -10.48 5.63
N ALA A 91 3.23 -9.51 5.15
CA ALA A 91 3.71 -9.45 3.77
C ALA A 91 4.57 -10.67 3.38
N GLU A 92 5.31 -11.23 4.34
CA GLU A 92 6.13 -12.44 4.17
C GLU A 92 5.31 -13.73 4.11
N LYS A 93 4.00 -13.68 4.40
CA LYS A 93 3.11 -14.84 4.49
C LYS A 93 1.93 -14.77 3.52
N VAL A 94 2.03 -13.91 2.51
CA VAL A 94 1.04 -13.83 1.43
C VAL A 94 1.72 -14.08 0.08
N PRO A 95 0.95 -14.43 -0.97
CA PRO A 95 1.49 -14.64 -2.31
C PRO A 95 2.12 -13.39 -2.91
N GLU A 96 3.07 -13.60 -3.84
CA GLU A 96 3.77 -12.53 -4.56
C GLU A 96 2.82 -11.53 -5.25
N LEU A 97 1.64 -11.99 -5.70
CA LEU A 97 0.66 -11.13 -6.35
C LEU A 97 0.27 -9.91 -5.50
N VAL A 98 0.34 -9.99 -4.18
CA VAL A 98 -0.12 -8.94 -3.25
C VAL A 98 0.99 -8.38 -2.35
N ALA A 99 2.18 -9.00 -2.37
CA ALA A 99 3.35 -8.56 -1.64
C ALA A 99 4.20 -7.63 -2.50
N MET A 100 4.79 -6.60 -1.88
CA MET A 100 5.83 -5.82 -2.55
C MET A 100 7.09 -6.67 -2.70
N ASN A 101 7.98 -6.30 -3.63
CA ASN A 101 9.20 -7.07 -3.94
C ASN A 101 10.13 -7.31 -2.74
N ASP A 102 10.10 -6.42 -1.74
CA ASP A 102 10.88 -6.56 -0.51
C ASP A 102 10.24 -7.51 0.52
N HIS A 103 9.01 -7.98 0.25
CA HIS A 103 8.15 -8.73 1.16
C HIS A 103 7.91 -8.06 2.51
N GLN A 104 8.06 -6.73 2.60
CA GLN A 104 7.80 -5.94 3.80
C GLN A 104 6.60 -5.00 3.61
N GLY A 105 6.25 -4.69 2.37
CA GLY A 105 5.05 -3.95 2.01
C GLY A 105 3.94 -4.82 1.41
N LEU A 106 2.71 -4.30 1.46
CA LEU A 106 1.56 -4.86 0.76
C LEU A 106 0.98 -3.79 -0.17
N SER A 107 0.52 -4.22 -1.35
CA SER A 107 -0.27 -3.36 -2.23
C SER A 107 -1.76 -3.62 -1.98
N THR A 108 -2.43 -2.63 -1.39
CA THR A 108 -3.89 -2.71 -1.17
C THR A 108 -4.64 -2.86 -2.51
N MET A 109 -4.14 -2.25 -3.58
CA MET A 109 -4.78 -2.32 -4.90
C MET A 109 -4.71 -3.73 -5.48
N ASP A 110 -3.61 -4.46 -5.28
CA ASP A 110 -3.45 -5.81 -5.81
C ASP A 110 -4.36 -6.81 -5.08
N ILE A 111 -4.53 -6.65 -3.77
CA ILE A 111 -5.52 -7.42 -2.99
C ILE A 111 -6.93 -7.16 -3.54
N VAL A 112 -7.30 -5.90 -3.76
CA VAL A 112 -8.60 -5.53 -4.33
C VAL A 112 -8.78 -6.11 -5.74
N ALA A 113 -7.75 -6.10 -6.58
CA ALA A 113 -7.80 -6.66 -7.92
C ALA A 113 -8.02 -8.19 -7.90
N ALA A 114 -7.29 -8.91 -7.06
CA ALA A 114 -7.46 -10.35 -6.88
C ALA A 114 -8.87 -10.69 -6.39
N LEU A 115 -9.35 -10.01 -5.34
CA LEU A 115 -10.71 -10.18 -4.83
C LEU A 115 -11.77 -9.88 -5.89
N THR A 116 -11.58 -8.82 -6.68
CA THR A 116 -12.50 -8.45 -7.76
C THR A 116 -12.60 -9.57 -8.80
N LYS A 117 -11.47 -10.12 -9.24
CA LYS A 117 -11.47 -11.21 -10.22
C LYS A 117 -12.16 -12.46 -9.69
N VAL A 118 -11.93 -12.82 -8.42
CA VAL A 118 -12.62 -13.96 -7.80
C VAL A 118 -14.13 -13.73 -7.75
N VAL A 119 -14.60 -12.55 -7.32
CA VAL A 119 -16.03 -12.24 -7.26
C VAL A 119 -16.67 -12.27 -8.66
N GLN A 120 -15.97 -11.78 -9.68
CA GLN A 120 -16.43 -11.87 -11.07
C GLN A 120 -16.59 -13.33 -11.52
N GLU A 121 -15.63 -14.19 -11.21
CA GLU A 121 -15.69 -15.61 -11.58
C GLU A 121 -16.79 -16.35 -10.81
N GLN A 122 -16.94 -16.08 -9.51
CA GLN A 122 -18.03 -16.61 -8.70
C GLN A 122 -19.39 -16.24 -9.27
N ARG A 123 -19.59 -14.98 -9.69
CA ARG A 123 -20.83 -14.54 -10.32
C ARG A 123 -21.13 -15.32 -11.60
N LYS A 124 -20.13 -15.50 -12.48
CA LYS A 124 -20.29 -16.31 -13.71
C LYS A 124 -20.73 -17.74 -13.40
N ASN A 125 -20.18 -18.35 -12.35
CA ASN A 125 -20.53 -19.72 -11.96
C ASN A 125 -21.94 -19.81 -11.37
N ILE A 126 -22.36 -18.83 -10.56
CA ILE A 126 -23.73 -18.75 -10.04
C ILE A 126 -24.74 -18.63 -11.18
N ASP A 127 -24.45 -17.80 -12.19
CA ASP A 127 -25.34 -17.59 -13.33
C ASP A 127 -25.46 -18.87 -14.18
N LYS A 128 -24.38 -19.65 -14.34
CA LYS A 128 -24.41 -20.97 -15.02
C LYS A 128 -25.25 -22.02 -14.29
N LEU A 129 -25.28 -21.99 -12.95
CA LEU A 129 -26.07 -22.94 -12.14
C LEU A 129 -27.57 -22.62 -12.13
N ARG A 130 -27.97 -21.45 -12.64
CA ARG A 130 -29.37 -21.00 -12.72
C ARG A 130 -30.03 -21.28 -14.08
N LEU A 131 -29.28 -21.81 -15.04
CA LEU A 131 -29.75 -22.28 -16.35
C LEU A 131 -30.00 -23.79 -16.32
#